data_AF-A0A9P8UBT5-F1
#
_entry.id   AF-A0A9P8UBT5-F1
#
_cell.length_a   1.000
_cell.length_b   1.000
_cell.length_c   1.000
_cell.angle_alpha   90.00
_cell.angle_beta   90.00
_cell.angle_gamma   90.00
#
_symmetry.space_group_name_H-M   'P 1'
#
loop_
_entity.id
_entity.type
_entity.pdbx_description
1 polymer ?
#
loop_
_entity_poly.entity_id
_entity_poly.type
_entity_poly.pdbx_seq_one_letter_code
_entity_poly.pdbx_strand_id
1 'polypeptide(L)'
;MSDPVVSLGGPLFRHPGTSYQEFSTSWRRHAQIVTPWFLQFGVTEYIQIHLPPNRSLHTPFSTMLSSSPSHISPEASAQAQKIMAQADGIAIVRYRPVSISPGKTRDLMDGSSHPYFKDVIAADERRFLHTESGATAVAPKDGNWSFDVPALEVDVWKELAAGCRVVKAEELVIIKDGKAEIEVEGLWWNLWHNLDREDVPVDVSQAEGK
;
A
#
# COMPACT_ATOMS: atom_id res chain seq x y z
N MET A 1 -10.67 20.26 15.91
CA MET A 1 -9.71 20.11 14.81
C MET A 1 -9.80 18.67 14.36
N SER A 2 -9.97 18.41 13.07
CA SER A 2 -9.92 17.04 12.54
C SER A 2 -8.49 16.51 12.64
N ASP A 3 -8.32 15.25 13.05
CA ASP A 3 -7.01 14.60 13.11
C ASP A 3 -6.33 14.63 11.74
N PRO A 4 -4.99 14.77 11.66
CA PRO A 4 -4.29 14.87 10.38
C PRO A 4 -4.47 13.60 9.53
N VAL A 5 -4.54 13.78 8.20
CA VAL A 5 -4.43 12.65 7.27
C VAL A 5 -2.97 12.26 7.17
N VAL A 6 -2.69 10.96 7.28
CA VAL A 6 -1.37 10.40 7.01
C VAL A 6 -1.41 9.75 5.62
N SER A 7 -0.35 9.97 4.84
CA SER A 7 -0.18 9.42 3.49
C SER A 7 1.02 8.47 3.48
N LEU A 8 0.84 7.28 2.90
CA LEU A 8 1.88 6.28 2.71
C LEU A 8 1.71 5.55 1.37
N GLY A 9 2.78 4.92 0.91
CA GLY A 9 2.81 4.23 -0.36
C GLY A 9 4.00 4.65 -1.20
N GLY A 10 3.99 4.22 -2.46
CA GLY A 10 5.13 4.36 -3.35
C GLY A 10 5.19 3.24 -4.38
N PRO A 11 6.32 3.14 -5.09
CA PRO A 11 6.53 2.14 -6.13
C PRO A 11 6.55 0.73 -5.55
N LEU A 12 5.94 -0.20 -6.26
CA LEU A 12 5.95 -1.63 -5.99
C LEU A 12 6.72 -2.36 -7.09
N PHE A 13 7.48 -3.37 -6.69
CA PHE A 13 8.23 -4.23 -7.60
C PHE A 13 7.70 -5.66 -7.47
N ARG A 14 7.55 -6.35 -8.60
CA ARG A 14 7.09 -7.73 -8.61
C ARG A 14 8.17 -8.70 -8.13
N HIS A 15 7.75 -9.83 -7.59
CA HIS A 15 8.65 -10.90 -7.18
C HIS A 15 9.48 -11.43 -8.37
N PRO A 16 10.78 -11.75 -8.18
CA PRO A 16 11.59 -12.36 -9.24
C PRO A 16 10.97 -13.66 -9.76
N GLY A 17 10.86 -13.79 -11.08
CA GLY A 17 10.23 -14.96 -11.71
C GLY A 17 8.70 -14.87 -11.87
N THR A 18 8.06 -13.83 -11.32
CA THR A 18 6.65 -13.52 -11.61
C THR A 18 6.56 -12.67 -12.88
N SER A 19 5.71 -13.07 -13.82
CA SER A 19 5.42 -12.26 -15.01
C SER A 19 4.62 -11.01 -14.65
N TYR A 20 4.64 -10.01 -15.53
CA TYR A 20 3.83 -8.80 -15.33
C TYR A 20 2.32 -9.12 -15.20
N GLN A 21 1.82 -10.05 -16.02
CA GLN A 21 0.42 -10.45 -15.99
C GLN A 21 0.05 -11.10 -14.66
N GLU A 22 0.87 -12.04 -14.18
CA GLU A 22 0.65 -12.68 -12.88
C GLU A 22 0.71 -11.67 -11.72
N PHE A 23 1.66 -10.74 -11.75
CA PHE A 23 1.72 -9.63 -10.78
C PHE A 23 0.44 -8.81 -10.81
N SER A 24 0.03 -8.34 -11.99
CA SER A 24 -1.14 -7.47 -12.15
C SER A 24 -2.43 -8.16 -11.69
N THR A 25 -2.60 -9.43 -12.05
CA THR A 25 -3.74 -10.24 -11.60
C THR A 25 -3.71 -10.47 -10.10
N SER A 26 -2.55 -10.82 -9.53
CA SER A 26 -2.40 -11.07 -8.09
C SER A 26 -2.66 -9.81 -7.28
N TRP A 27 -2.13 -8.67 -7.71
CA TRP A 27 -2.27 -7.41 -6.99
C TRP A 27 -3.72 -6.87 -7.01
N ARG A 28 -4.47 -7.07 -8.10
CA ARG A 28 -5.92 -6.79 -8.11
C ARG A 28 -6.69 -7.65 -7.13
N ARG A 29 -6.37 -8.94 -7.06
CA ARG A 29 -6.98 -9.86 -6.11
C ARG A 29 -6.62 -9.46 -4.67
N HIS A 30 -5.38 -9.04 -4.45
CA HIS A 30 -4.88 -8.58 -3.16
C HIS A 30 -5.71 -7.42 -2.59
N ALA A 31 -6.29 -6.58 -3.47
CA ALA A 31 -7.19 -5.50 -3.05
C ALA A 31 -8.33 -6.02 -2.15
N GLN A 32 -8.98 -7.14 -2.53
CA GLN A 32 -10.04 -7.72 -1.71
C GLN A 32 -9.55 -8.20 -0.35
N ILE A 33 -8.32 -8.72 -0.28
CA ILE A 33 -7.72 -9.29 0.92
C ILE A 33 -7.40 -8.17 1.92
N VAL A 34 -6.84 -7.06 1.45
CA VAL A 34 -6.39 -5.97 2.31
C VAL A 34 -7.53 -5.04 2.74
N THR A 35 -8.61 -4.92 1.95
CA THR A 35 -9.71 -3.98 2.21
C THR A 35 -10.33 -4.12 3.61
N PRO A 36 -10.68 -5.32 4.12
CA PRO A 36 -11.22 -5.45 5.48
C PRO A 36 -10.30 -4.86 6.54
N TRP A 37 -9.00 -5.18 6.48
CA TRP A 37 -8.00 -4.66 7.41
C TRP A 37 -7.85 -3.14 7.25
N PHE A 38 -7.66 -2.64 6.02
CA PHE A 38 -7.54 -1.21 5.75
C PHE A 38 -8.71 -0.39 6.33
N LEU A 39 -9.95 -0.81 6.10
CA LEU A 39 -11.13 -0.09 6.60
C LEU A 39 -11.17 -0.06 8.14
N GLN A 40 -10.78 -1.14 8.80
CA GLN A 40 -10.78 -1.23 10.26
C GLN A 40 -9.67 -0.38 10.91
N PHE A 41 -8.56 -0.19 10.20
CA PHE A 41 -7.43 0.63 10.64
C PHE A 41 -7.46 2.06 10.07
N GLY A 42 -8.64 2.53 9.65
CA GLY A 42 -8.88 3.95 9.36
C GLY A 42 -8.38 4.43 8.00
N VAL A 43 -8.10 3.52 7.07
CA VAL A 43 -7.77 3.89 5.68
C VAL A 43 -8.99 4.53 5.02
N THR A 44 -8.80 5.76 4.58
CA THR A 44 -9.81 6.55 3.88
C THR A 44 -9.66 6.48 2.37
N GLU A 45 -8.46 6.16 1.88
CA GLU A 45 -8.19 6.01 0.45
C GLU A 45 -7.15 4.91 0.22
N TYR A 46 -7.41 4.06 -0.77
CA TYR A 46 -6.43 3.10 -1.29
C TYR A 46 -6.54 3.06 -2.82
N ILE A 47 -5.44 3.33 -3.50
CA ILE A 47 -5.34 3.33 -4.96
C ILE A 47 -4.22 2.39 -5.39
N GLN A 48 -4.51 1.55 -6.38
CA GLN A 48 -3.53 0.76 -7.10
C GLN A 48 -3.32 1.36 -8.50
N ILE A 49 -2.10 1.75 -8.82
CA ILE A 49 -1.73 2.20 -10.16
C ILE A 49 -0.83 1.16 -10.80
N HIS A 50 -1.32 0.45 -11.81
CA HIS A 50 -0.56 -0.56 -12.54
C HIS A 50 0.26 0.10 -13.66
N LEU A 51 1.59 -0.10 -13.65
CA LEU A 51 2.50 0.47 -14.62
C LEU A 51 2.78 -0.51 -15.76
N PRO A 52 2.73 -0.09 -17.04
CA PRO A 52 2.90 -1.00 -18.16
C PRO A 52 4.34 -1.59 -18.22
N PRO A 53 4.50 -2.83 -18.72
CA PRO A 53 5.77 -3.56 -18.68
C PRO A 53 6.84 -3.02 -19.65
N ASN A 54 6.43 -2.37 -20.74
CA ASN A 54 7.32 -1.79 -21.76
C ASN A 54 7.18 -0.26 -21.80
N ARG A 55 7.44 0.40 -20.67
CA ARG A 55 7.37 1.86 -20.60
C ARG A 55 8.70 2.49 -21.01
N SER A 56 8.59 3.48 -21.89
CA SER A 56 9.68 4.43 -22.12
C SER A 56 9.29 5.76 -21.49
N LEU A 57 10.12 6.21 -20.54
CA LEU A 57 9.98 7.54 -19.93
C LEU A 57 10.53 8.57 -20.91
N HIS A 58 9.77 8.89 -21.96
CA HIS A 58 10.20 9.85 -22.99
C HIS A 58 10.11 11.31 -22.55
N THR A 59 9.47 11.60 -21.41
CA THR A 59 9.29 12.97 -20.95
C THR A 59 10.28 13.26 -19.80
N PRO A 60 11.16 14.26 -19.94
CA PRO A 60 11.99 14.71 -18.83
C PRO A 60 11.10 15.24 -17.69
N PHE A 61 11.44 14.86 -16.46
CA PHE A 61 10.70 15.19 -15.23
C PHE A 61 10.43 16.68 -15.08
N SER A 62 11.37 17.53 -15.53
CA SER A 62 11.27 18.99 -15.50
C SER A 62 10.06 19.55 -16.27
N THR A 63 9.50 18.81 -17.23
CA THR A 63 8.30 19.25 -17.97
C THR A 63 7.00 18.79 -17.31
N MET A 64 7.04 17.78 -16.44
CA MET A 64 5.85 17.26 -15.75
C MET A 64 5.48 18.05 -14.49
N LEU A 65 6.47 18.61 -13.79
CA LEU A 65 6.29 19.36 -12.54
C LEU A 65 5.97 20.84 -12.72
N SER A 66 5.58 21.29 -13.92
CA SER A 66 5.20 22.70 -14.13
C SER A 66 4.01 23.15 -13.25
N SER A 67 3.33 22.22 -12.56
CA SER A 67 2.12 22.47 -11.77
C SER A 67 2.20 22.01 -10.30
N SER A 68 3.30 21.40 -9.84
CA SER A 68 3.41 20.76 -8.50
C SER A 68 4.79 20.96 -7.85
N PRO A 69 4.92 20.80 -6.51
CA PRO A 69 5.63 21.75 -5.65
C PRO A 69 7.14 21.81 -5.83
N SER A 70 7.67 23.02 -5.65
CA SER A 70 9.03 23.51 -5.90
C SER A 70 10.15 22.89 -5.03
N HIS A 71 10.00 21.66 -4.53
CA HIS A 71 10.84 21.12 -3.45
C HIS A 71 11.63 19.83 -3.76
N ILE A 72 11.46 19.21 -4.93
CA ILE A 72 12.22 18.00 -5.27
C ILE A 72 13.52 18.38 -5.96
N SER A 73 14.65 17.91 -5.44
CA SER A 73 15.96 18.18 -6.05
C SER A 73 16.08 17.48 -7.43
N PRO A 74 16.91 18.01 -8.35
CA PRO A 74 17.18 17.35 -9.63
C PRO A 74 17.69 15.90 -9.48
N GLU A 75 18.43 15.61 -8.42
CA GLU A 75 18.93 14.27 -8.12
C GLU A 75 17.79 13.33 -7.71
N ALA A 76 16.93 13.75 -6.78
CA ALA A 76 15.78 12.96 -6.34
C ALA A 76 14.80 12.72 -7.51
N SER A 77 14.65 13.72 -8.38
CA SER A 77 13.91 13.63 -9.62
C SER A 77 14.47 12.55 -10.57
N ALA A 78 15.76 12.62 -10.88
CA ALA A 78 16.41 11.66 -11.77
C ALA A 78 16.35 10.24 -11.19
N GLN A 79 16.48 10.11 -9.87
CA GLN A 79 16.34 8.83 -9.18
C GLN A 79 14.91 8.29 -9.25
N ALA A 80 13.89 9.13 -9.02
CA ALA A 80 12.50 8.74 -9.15
C ALA A 80 12.18 8.25 -10.56
N GLN A 81 12.72 8.87 -11.60
CA GLN A 81 12.56 8.37 -12.98
C GLN A 81 13.17 6.97 -13.17
N LYS A 82 14.38 6.71 -12.66
CA LYS A 82 15.00 5.38 -12.74
C LYS A 82 14.16 4.33 -12.01
N ILE A 83 13.61 4.68 -10.86
CA ILE A 83 12.72 3.82 -10.08
C ILE A 83 11.42 3.56 -10.82
N MET A 84 10.81 4.60 -11.38
CA MET A 84 9.63 4.45 -12.23
C MET A 84 9.90 3.55 -13.41
N ALA A 85 11.08 3.57 -14.02
CA ALA A 85 11.45 2.66 -15.11
C ALA A 85 11.57 1.18 -14.68
N GLN A 86 11.60 0.88 -13.38
CA GLN A 86 11.70 -0.47 -12.82
C GLN A 86 10.43 -0.95 -12.12
N ALA A 87 9.69 -0.06 -11.44
CA ALA A 87 8.46 -0.37 -10.69
C ALA A 87 7.31 -0.96 -11.54
N ASP A 88 6.63 -1.98 -11.03
CA ASP A 88 5.48 -2.60 -11.70
C ASP A 88 4.13 -1.93 -11.34
N GLY A 89 4.11 -1.19 -10.24
CA GLY A 89 2.94 -0.45 -9.80
C GLY A 89 3.27 0.65 -8.79
N ILE A 90 2.27 1.43 -8.40
CA ILE A 90 2.33 2.38 -7.29
C ILE A 90 1.11 2.17 -6.39
N ALA A 91 1.34 1.99 -5.10
CA ALA A 91 0.30 2.02 -4.09
C ALA A 91 0.20 3.43 -3.50
N ILE A 92 -1.02 3.92 -3.32
CA ILE A 92 -1.31 5.15 -2.56
C ILE A 92 -2.29 4.78 -1.46
N VAL A 93 -1.94 5.07 -0.21
CA VAL A 93 -2.80 4.85 0.95
C VAL A 93 -2.88 6.14 1.75
N ARG A 94 -4.09 6.57 2.08
CA ARG A 94 -4.35 7.67 3.01
C ARG A 94 -5.22 7.18 4.14
N TYR A 95 -4.85 7.50 5.38
CA TYR A 95 -5.59 7.07 6.55
C TYR A 95 -5.66 8.14 7.62
N ARG A 96 -6.58 7.94 8.57
CA ARG A 96 -6.66 8.71 9.81
C ARG A 96 -6.61 7.74 10.98
N PRO A 97 -5.78 8.01 12.01
CA PRO A 97 -5.82 7.22 13.23
C PRO A 97 -7.24 7.16 13.80
N VAL A 98 -7.67 5.98 14.22
CA VAL A 98 -9.03 5.74 14.71
C VAL A 98 -9.05 5.97 16.21
N SER A 99 -9.93 6.84 16.71
CA SER A 99 -10.15 6.99 18.16
C SER A 99 -10.78 5.73 18.74
N ILE A 100 -10.11 5.10 19.70
CA ILE A 100 -10.61 3.88 20.37
C ILE A 100 -11.10 4.14 21.80
N SER A 101 -10.56 5.17 22.46
CA SER A 101 -11.04 5.67 23.75
C SER A 101 -10.60 7.13 23.93
N PRO A 102 -11.11 7.88 24.92
CA PRO A 102 -10.62 9.23 25.20
C PRO A 102 -9.08 9.25 25.35
N GLY A 103 -8.40 10.03 24.51
CA GLY A 103 -6.94 10.16 24.51
C GLY A 103 -6.15 8.98 23.91
N LYS A 104 -6.82 7.97 23.35
CA LYS A 104 -6.16 6.82 22.72
C LYS A 104 -6.64 6.65 21.28
N THR A 105 -5.68 6.65 20.36
CA THR A 105 -5.90 6.35 18.95
C THR A 105 -5.26 5.02 18.58
N ARG A 106 -5.76 4.42 17.50
CA ARG A 106 -5.18 3.26 16.82
C ARG A 106 -4.67 3.73 15.47
N ASP A 107 -3.37 3.60 15.26
CA ASP A 107 -2.71 3.91 13.99
C ASP A 107 -2.80 2.71 13.03
N LEU A 108 -2.60 2.94 11.73
CA LEU A 108 -2.53 1.85 10.75
C LEU A 108 -1.40 0.87 11.08
N MET A 109 -0.27 1.38 11.57
CA MET A 109 0.90 0.55 11.90
C MET A 109 0.64 -0.38 13.09
N ASP A 110 -0.30 -0.06 13.98
CA ASP A 110 -0.71 -0.96 15.06
C ASP A 110 -1.34 -2.25 14.51
N GLY A 111 -1.91 -2.20 13.30
CA GLY A 111 -2.47 -3.38 12.64
C GLY A 111 -1.43 -4.36 12.11
N SER A 112 -0.15 -3.97 12.04
CA SER A 112 0.93 -4.86 11.56
C SER A 112 1.17 -6.05 12.50
N SER A 113 0.81 -5.92 13.78
CA SER A 113 0.86 -7.03 14.74
C SER A 113 -0.34 -7.96 14.66
N HIS A 114 -1.43 -7.55 14.00
CA HIS A 114 -2.70 -8.30 13.94
C HIS A 114 -2.53 -9.63 13.17
N PRO A 115 -3.13 -10.75 13.62
CA PRO A 115 -3.00 -12.05 12.96
C PRO A 115 -3.40 -12.01 11.48
N TYR A 116 -4.51 -11.33 11.15
CA TYR A 116 -4.93 -11.16 9.75
C TYR A 116 -3.85 -10.51 8.86
N PHE A 117 -3.09 -9.55 9.40
CA PHE A 117 -2.00 -8.96 8.63
C PHE A 117 -0.87 -9.98 8.40
N LYS A 118 -0.41 -10.65 9.47
CA LYS A 118 0.73 -11.57 9.41
C LYS A 118 0.45 -12.85 8.60
N ASP A 119 -0.72 -13.43 8.81
CA ASP A 119 -1.03 -14.77 8.31
C ASP A 119 -1.74 -14.73 6.96
N VAL A 120 -2.41 -13.62 6.63
CA VAL A 120 -3.18 -13.47 5.40
C VAL A 120 -2.52 -12.47 4.45
N ILE A 121 -2.46 -11.18 4.82
CA ILE A 121 -1.96 -10.12 3.94
C ILE A 121 -0.49 -10.36 3.59
N ALA A 122 0.37 -10.53 4.60
CA ALA A 122 1.80 -10.73 4.44
C ALA A 122 2.14 -12.07 3.75
N ALA A 123 1.31 -13.09 3.93
CA ALA A 123 1.48 -14.36 3.21
C ALA A 123 1.12 -14.24 1.72
N ASP A 124 0.13 -13.40 1.39
CA ASP A 124 -0.27 -13.12 0.02
C ASP A 124 0.75 -12.22 -0.70
N GLU A 125 1.17 -11.11 -0.08
CA GLU A 125 2.17 -10.19 -0.64
C GLU A 125 3.45 -10.91 -1.06
N ARG A 126 3.97 -11.80 -0.21
CA ARG A 126 5.20 -12.57 -0.48
C ARG A 126 5.17 -13.43 -1.74
N ARG A 127 3.98 -13.69 -2.31
CA ARG A 127 3.83 -14.51 -3.53
C ARG A 127 4.09 -13.71 -4.80
N PHE A 128 3.88 -12.39 -4.77
CA PHE A 128 3.90 -11.57 -5.98
C PHE A 128 4.68 -10.25 -5.85
N LEU A 129 4.99 -9.79 -4.63
CA LEU A 129 5.83 -8.63 -4.38
C LEU A 129 7.28 -9.04 -4.14
N HIS A 130 8.20 -8.16 -4.55
CA HIS A 130 9.59 -8.23 -4.15
C HIS A 130 9.71 -8.09 -2.63
N THR A 131 10.72 -8.71 -2.02
CA THR A 131 10.94 -8.68 -0.56
C THR A 131 11.24 -7.28 -0.01
N GLU A 132 11.49 -6.32 -0.88
CA GLU A 132 11.73 -4.91 -0.55
C GLU A 132 10.51 -4.03 -0.92
N SER A 133 9.34 -4.63 -1.13
CA SER A 133 8.11 -3.97 -1.54
C SER A 133 6.92 -4.40 -0.71
N GLY A 134 5.90 -3.54 -0.68
CA GLY A 134 4.67 -3.81 0.07
C GLY A 134 4.82 -3.57 1.57
N ALA A 135 3.82 -4.00 2.32
CA ALA A 135 3.81 -3.86 3.78
C ALA A 135 4.77 -4.84 4.47
N THR A 136 5.24 -5.85 3.76
CA THR A 136 6.21 -6.86 4.21
C THR A 136 7.66 -6.58 3.83
N ALA A 137 7.96 -5.38 3.32
CA ALA A 137 9.32 -5.02 2.94
C ALA A 137 10.32 -5.26 4.09
N VAL A 138 11.35 -6.06 3.82
CA VAL A 138 12.40 -6.38 4.78
C VAL A 138 13.64 -5.59 4.42
N ALA A 139 14.18 -4.85 5.39
CA ALA A 139 15.46 -4.18 5.22
C ALA A 139 16.56 -5.23 4.95
N PRO A 140 17.38 -5.05 3.90
CA PRO A 140 18.48 -5.96 3.59
C PRO A 140 19.51 -5.98 4.73
N LYS A 141 20.08 -7.15 5.00
CA LYS A 141 20.98 -7.37 6.17
C LYS A 141 22.25 -6.52 6.12
N ASP A 142 22.71 -6.17 4.93
CA ASP A 142 23.89 -5.35 4.68
C ASP A 142 23.54 -3.87 4.46
N GLY A 143 22.26 -3.50 4.55
CA GLY A 143 21.76 -2.16 4.28
C GLY A 143 21.70 -1.78 2.80
N ASN A 144 22.05 -2.68 1.88
CA ASN A 144 22.04 -2.41 0.45
C ASN A 144 20.68 -2.77 -0.16
N TRP A 145 19.81 -1.77 -0.29
CA TRP A 145 18.55 -1.91 -1.00
C TRP A 145 18.79 -2.18 -2.49
N SER A 146 18.08 -3.16 -3.03
CA SER A 146 18.02 -3.40 -4.48
C SER A 146 17.45 -2.19 -5.21
N PHE A 147 16.55 -1.45 -4.55
CA PHE A 147 15.93 -0.25 -5.07
C PHE A 147 16.20 0.96 -4.18
N ASP A 148 16.98 1.91 -4.68
CA ASP A 148 17.21 3.21 -4.04
C ASP A 148 16.02 4.14 -4.32
N VAL A 149 14.92 3.91 -3.59
CA VAL A 149 13.66 4.65 -3.72
C VAL A 149 13.77 5.98 -2.96
N PRO A 150 13.69 7.15 -3.62
CA PRO A 150 13.72 8.43 -2.93
C PRO A 150 12.48 8.61 -2.06
N ALA A 151 12.66 9.19 -0.87
CA ALA A 151 11.56 9.56 0.01
C ALA A 151 10.76 10.73 -0.60
N LEU A 152 9.71 10.41 -1.35
CA LEU A 152 8.82 11.38 -1.99
C LEU A 152 7.40 11.23 -1.42
N GLU A 153 6.65 12.32 -1.45
CA GLU A 153 5.22 12.28 -1.13
C GLU A 153 4.47 11.42 -2.16
N VAL A 154 3.41 10.75 -1.69
CA VAL A 154 2.63 9.82 -2.51
C VAL A 154 2.05 10.46 -3.78
N ASP A 155 1.69 11.74 -3.71
CA ASP A 155 1.15 12.48 -4.87
C ASP A 155 2.19 12.70 -5.96
N VAL A 156 3.47 12.82 -5.60
CA VAL A 156 4.57 12.90 -6.58
C VAL A 156 4.65 11.60 -7.38
N TRP A 157 4.53 10.44 -6.72
CA TRP A 157 4.50 9.16 -7.42
C TRP A 157 3.28 9.04 -8.33
N LYS A 158 2.11 9.49 -7.87
CA LYS A 158 0.89 9.50 -8.68
C LYS A 158 1.04 10.38 -9.94
N GLU A 159 1.61 11.57 -9.81
CA GLU A 159 1.89 12.46 -10.93
C GLU A 159 2.88 11.85 -11.93
N LEU A 160 3.94 11.21 -11.43
CA LEU A 160 4.90 10.48 -12.27
C LEU A 160 4.24 9.36 -13.07
N ALA A 161 3.31 8.62 -12.44
CA ALA A 161 2.55 7.58 -13.12
C ALA A 161 1.66 8.15 -14.23
N ALA A 162 0.95 9.24 -13.94
CA ALA A 162 0.10 9.93 -14.92
C ALA A 162 0.89 10.49 -16.11
N GLY A 163 2.17 10.82 -15.89
CA GLY A 163 3.11 11.26 -16.91
C GLY A 163 3.59 10.18 -17.89
N CYS A 164 3.32 8.91 -17.64
CA CYS A 164 3.66 7.81 -18.54
C CYS A 164 2.74 7.82 -19.78
N ARG A 165 3.16 8.53 -20.84
CA ARG A 165 2.31 8.80 -22.02
C ARG A 165 2.22 7.68 -23.07
N VAL A 166 3.15 6.72 -23.08
CA VAL A 166 3.23 5.71 -24.16
C VAL A 166 2.13 4.65 -24.02
N VAL A 167 1.86 4.22 -22.79
CA VAL A 167 0.73 3.36 -22.42
C VAL A 167 0.20 3.90 -21.10
N LYS A 168 -1.09 4.24 -21.06
CA LYS A 168 -1.72 4.84 -19.88
C LYS A 168 -1.63 3.85 -18.71
N ALA A 169 -1.06 4.30 -17.59
CA ALA A 169 -1.13 3.55 -16.35
C ALA A 169 -2.60 3.34 -15.96
N GLU A 170 -2.92 2.17 -15.44
CA GLU A 170 -4.28 1.85 -15.02
C GLU A 170 -4.44 2.16 -13.54
N GLU A 171 -5.29 3.14 -13.23
CA GLU A 171 -5.61 3.54 -11.86
C GLU A 171 -6.90 2.84 -11.41
N LEU A 172 -6.82 2.12 -10.29
CA LEU A 172 -7.93 1.47 -9.62
C LEU A 172 -8.10 2.09 -8.25
N VAL A 173 -9.24 2.75 -8.03
CA VAL A 173 -9.62 3.23 -6.70
C VAL A 173 -10.30 2.09 -5.97
N ILE A 174 -9.70 1.61 -4.88
CA ILE A 174 -10.16 0.47 -4.11
C ILE A 174 -10.94 0.94 -2.88
N ILE A 175 -10.45 1.98 -2.22
CA ILE A 175 -11.11 2.63 -1.09
C ILE A 175 -11.18 4.12 -1.38
N LYS A 176 -12.34 4.74 -1.14
CA LYS A 176 -12.56 6.18 -1.22
C LYS A 176 -13.49 6.63 -0.10
N ASP A 177 -13.15 7.75 0.54
CA ASP A 177 -13.92 8.31 1.65
C ASP A 177 -14.23 7.28 2.77
N GLY A 178 -13.29 6.37 3.02
CA GLY A 178 -13.42 5.30 4.02
C GLY A 178 -14.42 4.20 3.65
N LYS A 179 -14.69 4.01 2.35
CA LYS A 179 -15.59 2.97 1.83
C LYS A 179 -14.92 2.18 0.73
N ALA A 180 -15.20 0.88 0.66
CA ALA A 180 -14.76 0.05 -0.44
C ALA A 180 -15.51 0.43 -1.73
N GLU A 181 -14.75 0.66 -2.79
CA GLU A 181 -15.25 0.91 -4.16
C GLU A 181 -15.28 -0.37 -5.00
N ILE A 182 -14.77 -1.47 -4.44
CA ILE A 182 -14.85 -2.82 -5.03
C ILE A 182 -15.76 -3.71 -4.19
N GLU A 183 -16.34 -4.72 -4.83
CA GLU A 183 -17.00 -5.81 -4.11
C GLU A 183 -15.93 -6.69 -3.45
N VAL A 184 -16.02 -6.82 -2.13
CA VAL A 184 -15.15 -7.70 -1.34
C VAL A 184 -15.91 -8.98 -1.06
N GLU A 185 -15.35 -10.11 -1.49
CA GLU A 185 -15.94 -11.42 -1.24
C GLU A 185 -16.16 -11.65 0.27
N GLY A 186 -17.32 -12.18 0.64
CA GLY A 186 -17.70 -12.39 2.04
C GLY A 186 -16.72 -13.28 2.82
N LEU A 187 -15.94 -14.11 2.14
CA LEU A 187 -14.91 -14.95 2.76
C LEU A 187 -13.82 -14.11 3.44
N TRP A 188 -13.44 -12.95 2.88
CA TRP A 188 -12.40 -12.09 3.46
C TRP A 188 -12.90 -11.38 4.71
N TRP A 189 -14.16 -10.91 4.70
CA TRP A 189 -14.81 -10.39 5.90
C TRP A 189 -14.95 -11.44 7.00
N ASN A 190 -15.34 -12.67 6.64
CA ASN A 190 -15.44 -13.77 7.59
C ASN A 190 -14.08 -14.12 8.21
N LEU A 191 -13.02 -14.19 7.38
CA LEU A 191 -11.67 -14.46 7.87
C LEU A 191 -11.15 -13.34 8.77
N TRP A 192 -11.41 -12.09 8.42
CA TRP A 192 -11.13 -10.92 9.26
C TRP A 192 -11.81 -11.06 10.64
N HIS A 193 -13.13 -11.26 10.66
CA HIS A 193 -13.89 -11.35 11.91
C HIS A 193 -13.49 -12.54 12.79
N ASN A 194 -13.09 -13.66 12.19
CA ASN A 194 -12.62 -14.80 12.97
C ASN A 194 -11.30 -14.48 13.68
N LEU A 195 -10.34 -13.89 12.97
CA LEU A 195 -9.03 -13.56 13.55
C LEU A 195 -9.07 -12.37 14.51
N ASP A 196 -9.96 -11.39 14.29
CA ASP A 196 -10.16 -10.24 15.19
C ASP A 196 -10.77 -10.67 16.54
N ARG A 197 -11.63 -11.69 16.55
CA ARG A 197 -12.24 -12.23 17.79
C ARG A 197 -11.25 -13.02 18.65
N GLU A 198 -10.27 -13.65 18.05
CA GLU A 198 -9.24 -14.44 18.76
C GLU A 198 -8.23 -13.55 19.49
N ASP A 199 -8.15 -12.26 19.14
CA ASP A 199 -7.26 -11.26 19.78
C ASP A 199 -7.90 -10.60 21.02
N VAL A 200 -9.14 -10.95 21.37
CA VAL A 200 -9.78 -10.52 22.62
C VAL A 200 -9.35 -11.46 23.76
N PRO A 201 -8.61 -10.98 24.78
CA PRO A 201 -8.29 -11.80 25.93
C PRO A 201 -9.60 -12.25 26.58
N VAL A 202 -9.81 -13.57 26.63
CA VAL A 202 -10.89 -14.12 27.45
C VAL A 202 -10.58 -13.76 28.89
N ASP A 203 -11.43 -12.94 29.51
CA ASP A 203 -11.33 -12.65 30.93
C ASP A 203 -11.66 -13.94 31.70
N VAL A 204 -10.61 -14.69 32.06
CA VAL A 204 -10.71 -15.97 32.75
C VAL A 204 -11.19 -15.81 34.20
N SER A 205 -11.37 -14.58 34.69
CA SER A 205 -11.80 -14.30 36.06
C SER A 205 -13.27 -14.64 36.37
N GLN A 206 -14.07 -15.09 35.37
CA GLN A 206 -15.44 -15.58 35.58
C GLN A 206 -15.60 -17.11 35.54
N ALA A 207 -14.52 -17.89 35.41
CA ALA A 207 -14.61 -19.35 35.32
C ALA A 207 -14.52 -20.10 36.66
N GLU A 208 -14.19 -19.44 37.78
CA GLU A 208 -14.04 -20.09 39.10
C GLU A 208 -15.19 -19.72 40.07
N GLY A 209 -16.44 -19.87 39.62
CA GLY A 209 -17.60 -19.50 40.43
C GLY A 209 -18.85 -20.33 40.15
N LYS A 210 -18.74 -21.67 40.16
CA LYS A 210 -19.89 -22.58 40.37
C LYS A 210 -19.46 -23.85 41.08
#